data_AF-A0A240U3N8-F1
#
_entry.id   AF-A0A240U3N8-F1
#
_cell.length_a   1.000
_cell.length_b   1.000
_cell.length_c   1.000
_cell.angle_alpha   90.00
_cell.angle_beta   90.00
_cell.angle_gamma   90.00
#
_symmetry.space_group_name_H-M   'P 1'
#
loop_
_entity.id
_entity.type
_entity.pdbx_description
1 polymer ?
#
loop_
_entity_poly.entity_id
_entity_poly.type
_entity_poly.pdbx_seq_one_letter_code
_entity_poly.pdbx_strand_id
1 'polypeptide(L)'
;MSSSDSINAPRAPVLLVGVDFGLPHFDSDLEELGLLAQTAGLEPVARLTCKRKAPDAALFVGSGKADEIRTLAQMHGAVEVLFDQSLSPAQQRNLERHLELPVNDRTLLILEIFAQRARSHEGKLQVELARLQYLSTRLVRRWSHLERQRGGIGARGGPGETQIELDRRMINDAVKRTKERLVKVKRQRSTQRRQRERRDTFNISLVGYTNAGKSTLFNALVKARAYAADQLFATLDTTTRQLYLGEAGRSVSLSDTVGFIRDLPHGLVDAFQATLQEAVDADLLLHVVDASNPNFPEQIDQVQRVLHEIGAADIAQLLVFNKLDAVSPEQRPATLQDMYELDGRPVDRLFVSARTGEGLDALRQKLAQTVLVAQADMTPGDLTELPIQAP
;
A
#
# COMPACT_ATOMS: atom_id res chain seq x y z
N MET A 1 27.41 -10.49 32.08
CA MET A 1 27.54 -9.24 31.31
C MET A 1 27.69 -9.62 29.85
N SER A 2 26.58 -9.80 29.16
CA SER A 2 26.53 -10.10 27.73
C SER A 2 25.13 -9.78 27.24
N SER A 3 25.04 -9.30 26.00
CA SER A 3 23.83 -9.02 25.21
C SER A 3 23.31 -7.56 25.25
N SER A 4 24.06 -6.62 24.69
CA SER A 4 23.50 -5.32 24.26
C SER A 4 24.16 -4.70 23.02
N ASP A 5 24.86 -5.48 22.18
CA ASP A 5 25.54 -4.97 20.98
C ASP A 5 25.09 -5.67 19.70
N SER A 6 23.81 -5.54 19.34
CA SER A 6 23.31 -6.03 18.05
C SER A 6 22.22 -5.15 17.43
N ILE A 7 22.28 -3.82 17.58
CA ILE A 7 21.38 -2.90 16.85
C ILE A 7 22.08 -1.56 16.55
N ASN A 8 22.99 -1.52 15.57
CA ASN A 8 23.23 -0.28 14.80
C ASN A 8 24.06 -0.59 13.55
N ALA A 9 23.41 -1.19 12.55
CA ALA A 9 23.90 -0.99 11.19
C ALA A 9 23.63 0.48 10.85
N PRO A 10 24.62 1.26 10.35
CA PRO A 10 24.41 2.65 9.99
C PRO A 10 23.32 2.71 8.90
N ARG A 11 22.23 3.43 9.19
CA ARG A 11 21.18 3.68 8.20
C ARG A 11 21.74 4.64 7.16
N ALA A 12 21.36 4.43 5.90
CA ALA A 12 21.81 5.28 4.81
C ALA A 12 21.16 6.67 4.93
N PRO A 13 21.93 7.76 5.08
CA PRO A 13 21.36 9.10 5.22
C PRO A 13 20.79 9.58 3.88
N VAL A 14 19.57 10.10 3.88
CA VAL A 14 18.87 10.54 2.66
C VAL A 14 18.29 11.94 2.79
N LEU A 15 18.32 12.68 1.68
CA LEU A 15 17.68 13.98 1.56
C LEU A 15 16.29 13.82 0.93
N LEU A 16 15.25 14.34 1.57
CA LEU A 16 13.89 14.31 1.04
C LEU A 16 13.60 15.57 0.24
N VAL A 17 13.01 15.42 -0.94
CA VAL A 17 12.64 16.52 -1.82
C VAL A 17 11.17 16.43 -2.23
N GLY A 18 10.46 17.54 -2.09
CA GLY A 18 9.06 17.67 -2.52
C GLY A 18 8.83 18.89 -3.38
N VAL A 19 7.91 18.78 -4.34
CA VAL A 19 7.51 19.89 -5.20
C VAL A 19 6.01 20.16 -5.04
N ASP A 20 5.71 21.33 -4.50
CA ASP A 20 4.36 21.85 -4.37
C ASP A 20 3.94 22.48 -5.70
N PHE A 21 2.98 21.82 -6.37
CA PHE A 21 2.38 22.29 -7.62
C PHE A 21 1.20 23.25 -7.43
N GLY A 22 0.92 23.68 -6.20
CA GLY A 22 -0.32 24.37 -5.84
C GLY A 22 -1.53 23.44 -5.85
N LEU A 23 -1.30 22.12 -5.78
CA LEU A 23 -2.35 21.14 -5.59
C LEU A 23 -2.84 21.24 -4.14
N PRO A 24 -4.15 21.06 -3.90
CA PRO A 24 -4.66 20.87 -2.55
C PRO A 24 -3.88 19.75 -1.85
N HIS A 25 -3.56 19.94 -0.57
CA HIS A 25 -3.08 18.87 0.32
C HIS A 25 -1.66 18.33 0.05
N PHE A 26 -0.77 19.19 -0.46
CA PHE A 26 0.66 18.89 -0.49
C PHE A 26 1.21 18.75 0.94
N ASP A 27 1.90 17.64 1.22
CA ASP A 27 2.60 17.40 2.48
C ASP A 27 3.88 18.25 2.51
N SER A 28 3.77 19.48 3.03
CA SER A 28 4.88 20.43 3.10
C SER A 28 6.04 19.95 3.97
N ASP A 29 5.74 19.10 4.95
CA ASP A 29 6.71 18.58 5.89
C ASP A 29 7.34 17.27 5.41
N LEU A 30 6.83 16.66 4.33
CA LEU A 30 7.26 15.37 3.80
C LEU A 30 7.27 14.29 4.87
N GLU A 31 6.29 14.33 5.78
CA GLU A 31 6.15 13.37 6.87
C GLU A 31 5.94 11.96 6.33
N GLU A 32 5.06 11.80 5.34
CA GLU A 32 4.76 10.48 4.78
C GLU A 32 5.97 9.90 4.04
N LEU A 33 6.66 10.71 3.22
CA LEU A 33 7.90 10.30 2.56
C LEU A 33 8.98 9.95 3.57
N GLY A 34 9.09 10.70 4.67
CA GLY A 34 10.01 10.40 5.76
C GLY A 34 9.72 9.08 6.44
N LEU A 35 8.45 8.77 6.69
CA LEU A 35 8.03 7.48 7.24
C LEU A 35 8.28 6.32 6.26
N LEU A 36 8.09 6.53 4.94
CA LEU A 36 8.44 5.56 3.91
C LEU A 36 9.95 5.28 3.92
N ALA A 37 10.77 6.33 3.94
CA ALA A 37 12.23 6.22 3.98
C ALA A 37 12.69 5.44 5.22
N GLN A 38 12.18 5.78 6.40
CA GLN A 38 12.47 5.05 7.64
C GLN A 38 12.04 3.58 7.58
N THR A 39 10.87 3.31 6.97
CA THR A 39 10.36 1.94 6.77
C THR A 39 11.27 1.12 5.86
N ALA A 40 11.89 1.75 4.85
CA ALA A 40 12.86 1.12 3.96
C ALA A 40 14.25 0.91 4.60
N GLY A 41 14.47 1.45 5.81
CA GLY A 41 15.77 1.40 6.52
C GLY A 41 16.69 2.59 6.23
N LEU A 42 16.16 3.66 5.63
CA LEU A 42 16.88 4.89 5.35
C LEU A 42 16.71 5.90 6.49
N GLU A 43 17.60 6.88 6.59
CA GLU A 43 17.58 7.93 7.60
C GLU A 43 17.39 9.31 6.96
N PRO A 44 16.20 9.91 7.05
CA PRO A 44 15.97 11.27 6.55
C PRO A 44 16.79 12.31 7.34
N VAL A 45 17.87 12.82 6.75
CA VAL A 45 18.77 13.80 7.40
C VAL A 45 18.42 15.25 7.12
N ALA A 46 17.68 15.50 6.05
CA ALA A 46 17.21 16.82 5.67
C ALA A 46 15.97 16.72 4.78
N ARG A 47 15.21 17.82 4.68
CA ARG A 47 14.02 17.95 3.84
C ARG A 47 14.06 19.27 3.10
N LEU A 48 13.69 19.26 1.83
CA LEU A 48 13.62 20.45 0.99
C LEU A 48 12.33 20.42 0.17
N THR A 49 11.56 21.50 0.27
CA THR A 49 10.38 21.70 -0.57
C THR A 49 10.56 22.91 -1.49
N CYS A 50 9.91 22.86 -2.65
CA CYS A 50 9.88 24.00 -3.57
C CYS A 50 8.50 24.17 -4.19
N LYS A 51 8.11 25.42 -4.44
CA LYS A 51 6.85 25.76 -5.10
C LYS A 51 7.08 25.99 -6.58
N ARG A 52 6.29 25.34 -7.44
CA ARG A 52 6.33 25.49 -8.90
C ARG A 52 4.93 25.39 -9.47
N LYS A 53 4.67 26.03 -10.62
CA LYS A 53 3.38 25.81 -11.34
C LYS A 53 3.34 24.49 -12.11
N ALA A 54 4.50 24.02 -12.56
CA ALA A 54 4.65 22.81 -13.36
C ALA A 54 6.07 22.24 -13.19
N PRO A 55 6.25 20.92 -13.37
CA PRO A 55 7.56 20.29 -13.32
C PRO A 55 8.45 20.80 -14.45
N ASP A 56 9.72 21.03 -14.15
CA ASP A 56 10.73 21.29 -15.17
C ASP A 56 10.96 20.03 -16.03
N ALA A 57 10.97 20.18 -17.36
CA ALA A 57 11.12 19.06 -18.28
C ALA A 57 12.47 18.34 -18.13
N ALA A 58 13.52 19.05 -17.71
CA ALA A 58 14.86 18.49 -17.55
C ALA A 58 15.12 18.01 -16.12
N LEU A 59 14.86 18.82 -15.11
CA LEU A 59 15.30 18.58 -13.72
C LEU A 59 14.15 18.46 -12.71
N PHE A 60 12.88 18.52 -13.13
CA PHE A 60 11.70 18.57 -12.26
C PHE A 60 11.59 19.83 -11.37
N VAL A 61 12.65 20.23 -10.67
CA VAL A 61 12.74 21.37 -9.74
C VAL A 61 13.38 22.64 -10.34
N GLY A 62 14.06 22.51 -11.49
CA GLY A 62 14.86 23.57 -12.13
C GLY A 62 16.32 23.62 -11.64
N SER A 63 17.20 24.31 -12.38
CA SER A 63 18.66 24.29 -12.14
C SER A 63 19.06 24.87 -10.78
N GLY A 64 18.62 26.08 -10.44
CA GLY A 64 19.01 26.72 -9.17
C GLY A 64 18.58 25.91 -7.94
N LYS A 65 17.41 25.27 -8.00
CA LYS A 65 16.95 24.39 -6.91
C LYS A 65 17.69 23.06 -6.90
N ALA A 66 18.09 22.54 -8.05
CA ALA A 66 18.94 21.36 -8.12
C ALA A 66 20.34 21.63 -7.53
N ASP A 67 20.90 22.83 -7.71
CA ASP A 67 22.15 23.24 -7.05
C ASP A 67 21.98 23.31 -5.53
N GLU A 68 20.88 23.89 -5.05
CA GLU A 68 20.55 23.94 -3.62
C GLU A 68 20.42 22.54 -3.01
N ILE A 69 19.74 21.61 -3.70
CA ILE A 69 19.62 20.20 -3.30
C ILE A 69 21.00 19.56 -3.21
N ARG A 70 21.89 19.80 -4.20
CA ARG A 70 23.25 19.24 -4.20
C ARG A 70 24.05 19.73 -2.99
N THR A 71 24.04 21.04 -2.73
CA THR A 71 24.75 21.63 -1.60
C THR A 71 24.21 21.08 -0.28
N LEU A 72 22.89 21.00 -0.13
CA LEU A 72 22.26 20.48 1.09
C LEU A 72 22.58 19.00 1.30
N ALA A 73 22.54 18.18 0.24
CA ALA A 73 22.90 16.78 0.30
C ALA A 73 24.35 16.57 0.77
N GLN A 74 25.29 17.38 0.25
CA GLN A 74 26.69 17.35 0.66
C GLN A 74 26.89 17.79 2.11
N MET A 75 26.21 18.87 2.53
CA MET A 75 26.30 19.38 3.91
C MET A 75 25.82 18.37 4.95
N HIS A 76 24.76 17.62 4.64
CA HIS A 76 24.17 16.62 5.54
C HIS A 76 24.71 15.21 5.30
N GLY A 77 25.68 15.02 4.39
CA GLY A 77 26.26 13.72 4.08
C GLY A 77 25.28 12.70 3.50
N ALA A 78 24.23 13.16 2.82
CA ALA A 78 23.23 12.29 2.21
C ALA A 78 23.86 11.44 1.10
N VAL A 79 23.58 10.14 1.11
CA VAL A 79 24.05 9.18 0.09
C VAL A 79 23.06 9.00 -1.06
N GLU A 80 21.84 9.50 -0.90
CA GLU A 80 20.75 9.40 -1.88
C GLU A 80 19.74 10.55 -1.68
N VAL A 81 19.11 10.96 -2.79
CA VAL A 81 18.03 11.95 -2.79
C VAL A 81 16.71 11.29 -3.17
N LEU A 82 15.72 11.41 -2.29
CA LEU A 82 14.38 10.87 -2.47
C LEU A 82 13.39 11.96 -2.89
N PHE A 83 12.74 11.79 -4.03
CA PHE A 83 11.68 12.66 -4.51
C PHE A 83 10.30 12.10 -4.15
N ASP A 84 9.44 12.92 -3.53
CA ASP A 84 8.06 12.53 -3.20
C ASP A 84 7.22 12.27 -4.46
N GLN A 85 7.48 13.00 -5.55
CA GLN A 85 6.77 12.83 -6.81
C GLN A 85 7.48 11.85 -7.74
N SER A 86 6.71 11.16 -8.58
CA SER A 86 7.24 10.29 -9.62
C SER A 86 8.01 11.08 -10.68
N LEU A 87 9.25 10.68 -10.96
CA LEU A 87 10.11 11.35 -11.93
C LEU A 87 10.07 10.62 -13.26
N SER A 88 10.10 11.30 -14.41
CA SER A 88 10.32 10.60 -15.68
C SER A 88 11.75 10.01 -15.76
N PRO A 89 11.99 8.98 -16.60
CA PRO A 89 13.35 8.45 -16.81
C PRO A 89 14.35 9.49 -17.31
N ALA A 90 13.90 10.53 -18.02
CA ALA A 90 14.77 11.63 -18.44
C ALA A 90 15.13 12.54 -17.26
N GLN A 91 14.15 12.92 -16.44
CA GLN A 91 14.35 13.78 -15.27
C GLN A 91 15.27 13.12 -14.24
N GLN A 92 15.01 11.85 -13.89
CA GLN A 92 15.87 11.12 -12.95
C GLN A 92 17.32 11.10 -13.43
N ARG A 93 17.57 10.78 -14.72
CA ARG A 93 18.93 10.75 -15.28
C ARG A 93 19.62 12.11 -15.31
N ASN A 94 18.86 13.19 -15.47
CA ASN A 94 19.43 14.54 -15.46
C ASN A 94 19.78 14.94 -14.02
N LEU A 95 18.89 14.64 -13.06
CA LEU A 95 19.12 14.88 -11.64
C LEU A 95 20.30 14.07 -11.11
N GLU A 96 20.39 12.76 -11.40
CA GLU A 96 21.54 11.93 -11.00
C GLU A 96 22.88 12.49 -11.51
N ARG A 97 22.90 13.01 -12.74
CA ARG A 97 24.09 13.66 -13.32
C ARG A 97 24.43 15.00 -12.68
N HIS A 98 23.40 15.77 -12.32
CA HIS A 98 23.57 17.10 -11.74
C HIS A 98 23.99 17.03 -10.26
N LEU A 99 23.37 16.11 -9.52
CA LEU A 99 23.57 15.93 -8.08
C LEU A 99 24.79 15.05 -7.77
N GLU A 100 25.22 14.22 -8.72
CA GLU A 100 26.28 13.21 -8.54
C GLU A 100 25.96 12.17 -7.44
N LEU A 101 24.67 12.01 -7.14
CA LEU A 101 24.12 11.07 -6.16
C LEU A 101 23.01 10.25 -6.81
N PRO A 102 22.73 9.03 -6.32
CA PRO A 102 21.51 8.30 -6.63
C PRO A 102 20.27 9.16 -6.36
N VAL A 103 19.33 9.15 -7.30
CA VAL A 103 18.05 9.84 -7.18
C VAL A 103 16.95 8.84 -7.42
N ASN A 104 16.12 8.63 -6.40
CA ASN A 104 14.98 7.72 -6.51
C ASN A 104 13.70 8.47 -6.16
N ASP A 105 12.60 8.04 -6.78
CA ASP A 105 11.28 8.59 -6.51
C ASP A 105 10.49 7.71 -5.54
N ARG A 106 9.39 8.26 -5.05
CA ARG A 106 8.43 7.57 -4.18
C ARG A 106 8.01 6.21 -4.72
N THR A 107 7.84 6.07 -6.04
CA THR A 107 7.48 4.79 -6.67
C THR A 107 8.50 3.70 -6.37
N LEU A 108 9.79 3.97 -6.59
CA LEU A 108 10.83 2.97 -6.31
C LEU A 108 10.94 2.66 -4.81
N LEU A 109 10.85 3.69 -3.96
CA LEU A 109 10.90 3.52 -2.51
C LEU A 109 9.80 2.57 -2.01
N ILE A 110 8.57 2.74 -2.50
CA ILE A 110 7.45 1.85 -2.16
C ILE A 110 7.73 0.42 -2.64
N LEU A 111 8.22 0.24 -3.87
CA LEU A 111 8.58 -1.07 -4.41
C LEU A 111 9.64 -1.78 -3.57
N GLU A 112 10.62 -1.03 -3.04
CA GLU A 112 11.66 -1.57 -2.17
C GLU A 112 11.12 -1.99 -0.80
N ILE A 113 10.26 -1.16 -0.19
CA ILE A 113 9.56 -1.54 1.04
C ILE A 113 8.77 -2.83 0.81
N PHE A 114 8.03 -2.92 -0.29
CA PHE A 114 7.27 -4.12 -0.62
C PHE A 114 8.16 -5.34 -0.86
N ALA A 115 9.33 -5.17 -1.47
CA ALA A 115 10.27 -6.27 -1.68
C ALA A 115 10.79 -6.81 -0.35
N GLN A 116 10.98 -5.94 0.64
CA GLN A 116 11.37 -6.33 2.01
C GLN A 116 10.22 -7.01 2.77
N ARG A 117 8.96 -6.65 2.49
CA ARG A 117 7.78 -7.14 3.21
C ARG A 117 7.14 -8.39 2.60
N ALA A 118 7.30 -8.63 1.31
CA ALA A 118 6.72 -9.78 0.62
C ALA A 118 7.28 -11.11 1.14
N ARG A 119 6.45 -11.91 1.82
CA ARG A 119 6.82 -13.24 2.32
C ARG A 119 6.27 -14.34 1.42
N SER A 120 5.05 -14.18 0.94
CA SER A 120 4.40 -15.14 0.06
C SER A 120 5.10 -15.24 -1.30
N HIS A 121 5.02 -16.42 -1.92
CA HIS A 121 5.59 -16.62 -3.26
C HIS A 121 4.90 -15.74 -4.31
N GLU A 122 3.59 -15.58 -4.21
CA GLU A 122 2.79 -14.71 -5.08
C GLU A 122 3.20 -13.24 -4.92
N GLY A 123 3.22 -12.74 -3.68
CA GLY A 123 3.60 -11.36 -3.38
C GLY A 123 5.01 -11.04 -3.86
N LYS A 124 5.97 -11.96 -3.67
CA LYS A 124 7.34 -11.81 -4.20
C LYS A 124 7.36 -11.65 -5.72
N LEU A 125 6.60 -12.47 -6.45
CA LEU A 125 6.52 -12.38 -7.91
C LEU A 125 5.87 -11.09 -8.39
N GLN A 126 4.83 -10.61 -7.70
CA GLN A 126 4.15 -9.36 -8.04
C GLN A 126 5.07 -8.15 -7.85
N VAL A 127 5.74 -8.07 -6.69
CA VAL A 127 6.68 -6.98 -6.41
C VAL A 127 7.87 -7.03 -7.36
N GLU A 128 8.41 -8.23 -7.62
CA GLU A 128 9.49 -8.41 -8.59
C GLU A 128 9.07 -7.95 -10.00
N LEU A 129 7.87 -8.31 -10.45
CA LEU A 129 7.34 -7.88 -11.74
C LEU A 129 7.25 -6.36 -11.83
N ALA A 130 6.65 -5.72 -10.82
CA ALA A 130 6.49 -4.27 -10.78
C ALA A 130 7.85 -3.54 -10.76
N ARG A 131 8.81 -4.06 -9.99
CA ARG A 131 10.18 -3.54 -9.94
C ARG A 131 10.90 -3.68 -11.28
N LEU A 132 10.79 -4.85 -11.93
CA LEU A 132 11.39 -5.06 -13.26
C LEU A 132 10.78 -4.14 -14.31
N GLN A 133 9.46 -3.93 -14.29
CA GLN A 133 8.77 -3.01 -15.20
C GLN A 133 9.24 -1.57 -14.97
N TYR A 134 9.30 -1.12 -13.71
CA TYR A 134 9.81 0.21 -13.38
C TYR A 134 11.25 0.40 -13.87
N LEU A 135 12.15 -0.55 -13.56
CA LEU A 135 13.56 -0.49 -13.96
C LEU A 135 13.74 -0.54 -15.48
N SER A 136 12.92 -1.33 -16.20
CA SER A 136 13.02 -1.48 -17.66
C SER A 136 13.00 -0.14 -18.42
N THR A 137 12.25 0.83 -17.91
CA THR A 137 12.11 2.17 -18.51
C THR A 137 13.29 3.10 -18.18
N ARG A 138 14.13 2.74 -17.20
CA ARG A 138 15.19 3.59 -16.60
C ARG A 138 16.60 3.02 -16.75
N LEU A 139 16.75 1.87 -17.42
CA LEU A 139 18.01 1.12 -17.48
C LEU A 139 19.15 1.78 -18.26
N VAL A 140 18.86 2.81 -19.06
CA VAL A 140 19.78 3.34 -20.08
C VAL A 140 21.10 3.87 -19.52
N ARG A 141 21.23 4.21 -18.21
CA ARG A 141 22.52 4.72 -17.66
C ARG A 141 22.92 4.44 -16.20
N ARG A 142 22.15 3.72 -15.36
CA ARG A 142 22.69 3.27 -14.04
C ARG A 142 24.01 2.49 -14.20
N TRP A 143 24.26 1.95 -15.38
CA TRP A 143 25.47 1.21 -15.74
C TRP A 143 26.60 2.03 -16.39
N SER A 144 26.38 3.31 -16.73
CA SER A 144 27.40 4.16 -17.38
C SER A 144 28.59 4.52 -16.48
N HIS A 145 28.47 4.27 -15.17
CA HIS A 145 29.59 4.35 -14.21
C HIS A 145 30.46 3.09 -14.19
N LEU A 146 29.91 1.91 -14.51
CA LEU A 146 30.67 0.65 -14.60
C LEU A 146 31.56 0.59 -15.85
N GLU A 147 31.15 1.22 -16.96
CA GLU A 147 31.97 1.36 -18.17
C GLU A 147 33.19 2.27 -17.96
N ARG A 148 33.15 3.25 -17.04
CA ARG A 148 34.30 4.13 -16.79
C ARG A 148 35.37 3.47 -15.91
N GLN A 149 35.00 2.50 -15.08
CA GLN A 149 35.94 1.78 -14.22
C GLN A 149 36.64 0.61 -14.93
N ARG A 150 36.02 0.05 -15.98
CA ARG A 150 36.64 -0.94 -16.88
C ARG A 150 37.06 -0.23 -18.15
N GLY A 151 38.29 0.32 -18.14
CA GLY A 151 38.90 1.06 -19.24
C GLY A 151 38.58 0.48 -20.61
N GLY A 152 38.32 1.40 -21.55
CA GLY A 152 37.84 1.10 -22.90
C GLY A 152 38.69 0.09 -23.66
N ILE A 153 38.04 -0.45 -24.70
CA ILE A 153 38.41 -1.55 -25.60
C ILE A 153 37.73 -2.87 -25.16
N GLY A 154 36.46 -3.06 -25.56
CA GLY A 154 35.87 -4.40 -25.59
C GLY A 154 34.42 -4.61 -25.16
N ALA A 155 33.62 -3.56 -24.90
CA ALA A 155 32.19 -3.70 -24.51
C ALA A 155 31.25 -4.11 -25.67
N ARG A 156 31.66 -5.06 -26.51
CA ARG A 156 30.78 -5.76 -27.46
C ARG A 156 30.43 -7.12 -26.84
N GLY A 157 29.23 -7.23 -26.29
CA GLY A 157 28.63 -8.52 -25.97
C GLY A 157 28.22 -9.23 -27.27
N GLY A 158 29.17 -9.82 -28.01
CA GLY A 158 28.86 -10.54 -29.26
C GLY A 158 28.51 -9.64 -30.47
N PRO A 159 28.08 -10.22 -31.60
CA PRO A 159 28.14 -9.58 -32.91
C PRO A 159 27.09 -8.46 -33.07
N GLY A 160 27.49 -7.22 -32.79
CA GLY A 160 26.77 -6.00 -33.19
C GLY A 160 25.75 -5.43 -32.20
N GLU A 161 25.40 -6.14 -31.14
CA GLU A 161 24.45 -5.68 -30.12
C GLU A 161 25.15 -4.83 -29.04
N THR A 162 24.57 -3.67 -28.70
CA THR A 162 25.09 -2.84 -27.61
C THR A 162 24.75 -3.46 -26.26
N GLN A 163 25.60 -3.27 -25.24
CA GLN A 163 25.35 -3.80 -23.89
C GLN A 163 23.99 -3.35 -23.32
N ILE A 164 23.55 -2.13 -23.67
CA ILE A 164 22.25 -1.58 -23.27
C ILE A 164 21.08 -2.37 -23.89
N GLU A 165 21.22 -2.79 -25.15
CA GLU A 165 20.21 -3.61 -25.82
C GLU A 165 20.14 -5.01 -25.21
N LEU A 166 21.29 -5.61 -24.89
CA LEU A 166 21.36 -6.89 -24.18
C LEU A 166 20.69 -6.81 -22.80
N ASP A 167 21.00 -5.80 -21.99
CA ASP A 167 20.42 -5.66 -20.66
C ASP A 167 18.91 -5.39 -20.72
N ARG A 168 18.46 -4.55 -21.66
CA ARG A 168 17.03 -4.33 -21.92
C ARG A 168 16.33 -5.62 -22.32
N ARG A 169 16.97 -6.44 -23.18
CA ARG A 169 16.45 -7.75 -23.57
C ARG A 169 16.37 -8.70 -22.38
N MET A 170 17.42 -8.77 -21.55
CA MET A 170 17.44 -9.61 -20.34
C MET A 170 16.32 -9.24 -19.37
N ILE A 171 16.06 -7.94 -19.16
CA ILE A 171 14.95 -7.49 -18.32
C ILE A 171 13.60 -7.81 -18.94
N ASN A 172 13.42 -7.60 -20.24
CA ASN A 172 12.17 -7.96 -20.91
C ASN A 172 11.90 -9.46 -20.81
N ASP A 173 12.93 -10.29 -20.96
CA ASP A 173 12.84 -11.75 -20.79
C ASP A 173 12.55 -12.12 -19.34
N ALA A 174 13.08 -11.38 -18.36
CA ALA A 174 12.74 -11.56 -16.95
C ALA A 174 11.27 -11.17 -16.68
N VAL A 175 10.81 -10.02 -17.17
CA VAL A 175 9.41 -9.56 -17.09
C VAL A 175 8.46 -10.62 -17.67
N LYS A 176 8.78 -11.15 -18.85
CA LYS A 176 7.98 -12.20 -19.50
C LYS A 176 7.91 -13.46 -18.63
N ARG A 177 9.05 -13.97 -18.16
CA ARG A 177 9.13 -15.16 -17.31
C ARG A 177 8.37 -14.97 -15.99
N THR A 178 8.50 -13.82 -15.34
CA THR A 178 7.82 -13.52 -14.08
C THR A 178 6.30 -13.41 -14.29
N LYS A 179 5.86 -12.79 -15.40
CA LYS A 179 4.43 -12.73 -15.77
C LYS A 179 3.83 -14.12 -16.02
N GLU A 180 4.54 -14.99 -16.74
CA GLU A 180 4.10 -16.38 -16.97
C GLU A 180 3.98 -17.17 -15.67
N ARG A 181 4.94 -16.99 -14.74
CA ARG A 181 4.88 -17.60 -13.40
C ARG A 181 3.69 -17.08 -12.60
N LEU A 182 3.44 -15.77 -12.62
CA LEU A 182 2.31 -15.16 -11.92
C LEU A 182 0.96 -15.69 -12.43
N VAL A 183 0.80 -15.90 -13.75
CA VAL A 183 -0.41 -16.50 -14.32
C VAL A 183 -0.65 -17.92 -13.78
N LYS A 184 0.40 -18.73 -13.62
CA LYS A 184 0.27 -20.08 -13.04
C LYS A 184 -0.18 -20.02 -11.58
N VAL A 185 0.39 -19.11 -10.78
CA VAL A 185 0.01 -18.92 -9.37
C VAL A 185 -1.44 -18.44 -9.26
N LYS A 186 -1.87 -17.48 -10.10
CA LYS A 186 -3.27 -17.01 -10.14
C LYS A 186 -4.26 -18.15 -10.40
N ARG A 187 -3.96 -19.07 -11.33
CA ARG A 187 -4.81 -20.25 -11.62
C ARG A 187 -4.92 -21.22 -10.44
N GLN A 188 -3.82 -21.40 -9.69
CA GLN A 188 -3.84 -22.23 -8.49
C GLN A 188 -4.71 -21.60 -7.40
N ARG A 189 -4.61 -20.28 -7.22
CA ARG A 189 -5.41 -19.53 -6.23
C ARG A 189 -6.90 -19.52 -6.57
N SER A 190 -7.28 -19.35 -7.84
CA SER A 190 -8.70 -19.43 -8.25
C SER A 190 -9.33 -20.79 -7.97
N THR A 191 -8.53 -21.87 -8.03
CA THR A 191 -9.00 -23.22 -7.69
C THR A 191 -9.24 -23.38 -6.19
N GLN A 192 -8.33 -22.85 -5.35
CA GLN A 192 -8.53 -22.80 -3.89
C GLN A 192 -9.73 -21.91 -3.51
N ARG A 193 -9.95 -20.82 -4.24
CA ARG A 193 -11.10 -19.92 -4.06
C ARG A 193 -12.43 -20.63 -4.29
N ARG A 194 -12.59 -21.37 -5.39
CA ARG A 194 -13.81 -22.16 -5.66
C ARG A 194 -14.13 -23.16 -4.54
N GLN A 195 -13.11 -23.63 -3.82
CA GLN A 195 -13.31 -24.50 -2.67
C GLN A 195 -13.79 -23.74 -1.42
N ARG A 196 -13.47 -22.46 -1.28
CA ARG A 196 -13.94 -21.56 -0.21
C ARG A 196 -15.32 -20.97 -0.50
N GLU A 197 -15.61 -20.58 -1.74
CA GLU A 197 -16.94 -20.12 -2.15
C GLU A 197 -18.03 -21.18 -1.88
N ARG A 198 -17.67 -22.46 -1.98
CA ARG A 198 -18.55 -23.58 -1.59
C ARG A 198 -18.89 -23.66 -0.09
N ARG A 199 -18.33 -22.80 0.76
CA ARG A 199 -18.51 -22.85 2.22
C ARG A 199 -19.47 -21.79 2.78
N ASP A 200 -20.23 -21.04 1.96
CA ASP A 200 -21.23 -20.04 2.40
C ASP A 200 -20.77 -19.17 3.58
N THR A 201 -19.50 -18.79 3.60
CA THR A 201 -18.90 -18.03 4.69
C THR A 201 -18.90 -16.57 4.31
N PHE A 202 -19.56 -15.73 5.12
CA PHE A 202 -19.58 -14.28 4.94
C PHE A 202 -18.16 -13.71 5.09
N ASN A 203 -17.70 -12.98 4.07
CA ASN A 203 -16.34 -12.49 3.93
C ASN A 203 -16.27 -10.99 4.23
N ILE A 204 -15.37 -10.65 5.13
CA ILE A 204 -15.16 -9.32 5.65
C ILE A 204 -13.71 -8.91 5.38
N SER A 205 -13.50 -7.77 4.73
CA SER A 205 -12.16 -7.28 4.40
C SER A 205 -11.88 -5.93 5.06
N LEU A 206 -10.74 -5.82 5.74
CA LEU A 206 -10.27 -4.57 6.34
C LEU A 206 -9.53 -3.75 5.28
N VAL A 207 -10.05 -2.56 4.97
CA VAL A 207 -9.45 -1.61 4.03
C VAL A 207 -9.17 -0.27 4.71
N GLY A 208 -8.30 0.54 4.13
CA GLY A 208 -7.96 1.86 4.68
C GLY A 208 -6.50 2.24 4.50
N TYR A 209 -6.19 3.46 4.92
CA TYR A 209 -4.85 4.04 4.77
C TYR A 209 -3.78 3.26 5.57
N THR A 210 -2.52 3.29 5.13
CA THR A 210 -1.41 2.74 5.91
C THR A 210 -1.34 3.43 7.27
N ASN A 211 -0.98 2.67 8.31
CA ASN A 211 -0.96 3.16 9.69
C ASN A 211 -2.34 3.53 10.30
N ALA A 212 -3.47 3.31 9.62
CA ALA A 212 -4.80 3.47 10.25
C ALA A 212 -5.08 2.44 11.38
N GLY A 213 -4.20 1.44 11.54
CA GLY A 213 -4.31 0.40 12.56
C GLY A 213 -5.16 -0.81 12.14
N LYS A 214 -5.29 -1.08 10.83
CA LYS A 214 -5.95 -2.28 10.29
C LYS A 214 -5.47 -3.58 10.94
N SER A 215 -4.16 -3.83 10.95
CA SER A 215 -3.58 -5.05 11.53
C SER A 215 -3.73 -5.11 13.05
N THR A 216 -3.73 -3.96 13.73
CA THR A 216 -4.01 -3.88 15.17
C THR A 216 -5.47 -4.26 15.45
N LEU A 217 -6.41 -3.71 14.67
CA LEU A 217 -7.83 -4.04 14.75
C LEU A 217 -8.10 -5.51 14.43
N PHE A 218 -7.47 -6.02 13.37
CA PHE A 218 -7.49 -7.44 13.02
C PHE A 218 -7.12 -8.31 14.23
N ASN A 219 -5.95 -8.05 14.84
CA ASN A 219 -5.48 -8.81 16.00
C ASN A 219 -6.45 -8.74 17.18
N ALA A 220 -7.00 -7.56 17.46
CA ALA A 220 -7.96 -7.37 18.53
C ALA A 220 -9.27 -8.15 18.28
N LEU A 221 -9.71 -8.24 17.02
CA LEU A 221 -10.93 -8.96 16.64
C LEU A 221 -10.76 -10.49 16.69
N VAL A 222 -9.69 -11.04 16.10
CA VAL A 222 -9.47 -12.51 16.05
C VAL A 222 -8.61 -13.06 17.19
N LYS A 223 -8.22 -12.22 18.17
CA LYS A 223 -7.26 -12.59 19.25
C LYS A 223 -5.99 -13.24 18.69
N ALA A 224 -5.56 -12.78 17.52
CA ALA A 224 -4.43 -13.31 16.78
C ALA A 224 -3.15 -12.52 17.09
N ARG A 225 -1.98 -13.15 16.86
CA ARG A 225 -0.67 -12.50 16.89
C ARG A 225 -0.18 -12.21 15.47
N ALA A 226 -0.95 -11.49 14.65
CA ALA A 226 -0.42 -10.94 13.39
C ALA A 226 0.56 -9.79 13.72
N TYR A 227 1.53 -9.55 12.85
CA TYR A 227 2.51 -8.48 13.06
C TYR A 227 1.84 -7.11 12.82
N ALA A 228 1.89 -6.23 13.82
CA ALA A 228 1.46 -4.85 13.71
C ALA A 228 2.60 -3.95 14.22
N ALA A 229 2.93 -2.91 13.46
CA ALA A 229 3.96 -1.93 13.80
C ALA A 229 3.58 -0.56 13.23
N ASP A 230 4.04 0.51 13.87
CA ASP A 230 3.92 1.89 13.37
C ASP A 230 4.89 2.14 12.20
N GLN A 231 4.75 1.35 11.15
CA GLN A 231 5.53 1.41 9.92
C GLN A 231 4.56 1.32 8.74
N LEU A 232 4.84 2.07 7.66
CA LEU A 232 4.01 2.00 6.46
C LEU A 232 4.15 0.61 5.84
N PHE A 233 3.08 0.10 5.23
CA PHE A 233 3.07 -1.24 4.64
C PHE A 233 3.50 -2.38 5.58
N ALA A 234 3.18 -2.26 6.88
CA ALA A 234 3.40 -3.33 7.86
C ALA A 234 2.82 -4.69 7.43
N THR A 235 1.73 -4.65 6.66
CA THR A 235 1.06 -5.80 6.07
C THR A 235 0.99 -5.66 4.55
N LEU A 236 1.51 -6.66 3.84
CA LEU A 236 1.45 -6.78 2.38
C LEU A 236 0.72 -8.05 1.94
N ASP A 237 1.09 -9.19 2.52
CA ASP A 237 0.42 -10.46 2.27
C ASP A 237 -0.90 -10.51 3.04
N THR A 238 -2.01 -10.75 2.31
CA THR A 238 -3.35 -10.85 2.89
C THR A 238 -3.40 -11.96 3.94
N THR A 239 -3.91 -11.66 5.14
CA THR A 239 -4.09 -12.65 6.20
C THR A 239 -5.56 -12.86 6.49
N THR A 240 -6.06 -14.06 6.18
CA THR A 240 -7.44 -14.46 6.48
C THR A 240 -7.51 -15.31 7.75
N ARG A 241 -8.46 -15.03 8.63
CA ARG A 241 -8.77 -15.80 9.84
C ARG A 241 -10.27 -15.91 10.03
N GLN A 242 -10.69 -16.98 10.70
CA GLN A 242 -12.08 -17.16 11.09
C GLN A 242 -12.34 -16.38 12.39
N LEU A 243 -13.39 -15.58 12.38
CA LEU A 243 -13.89 -14.81 13.50
C LEU A 243 -15.24 -15.38 13.92
N TYR A 244 -15.36 -15.85 15.15
CA TYR A 244 -16.65 -16.29 15.69
C TYR A 244 -17.44 -15.09 16.24
N LEU A 245 -18.64 -14.87 15.70
CA LEU A 245 -19.59 -13.86 16.16
C LEU A 245 -20.66 -14.56 17.01
N GLY A 246 -20.49 -14.51 18.34
CA GLY A 246 -21.35 -15.24 19.28
C GLY A 246 -22.82 -14.86 19.19
N GLU A 247 -23.14 -13.60 18.95
CA GLU A 247 -24.51 -13.10 18.82
C GLU A 247 -25.20 -13.56 17.53
N ALA A 248 -24.42 -13.82 16.47
CA ALA A 248 -24.92 -14.44 15.23
C ALA A 248 -24.83 -15.98 15.26
N GLY A 249 -24.18 -16.55 16.28
CA GLY A 249 -23.94 -18.00 16.40
C GLY A 249 -23.10 -18.61 15.26
N ARG A 250 -22.29 -17.80 14.56
CA ARG A 250 -21.61 -18.21 13.31
C ARG A 250 -20.18 -17.68 13.21
N SER A 251 -19.40 -18.33 12.35
CA SER A 251 -18.06 -17.89 11.97
C SER A 251 -18.11 -17.11 10.66
N VAL A 252 -17.38 -15.99 10.62
CA VAL A 252 -17.14 -15.18 9.42
C VAL A 252 -15.66 -15.20 9.08
N SER A 253 -15.33 -14.95 7.82
CA SER A 253 -13.96 -14.82 7.36
C SER A 253 -13.54 -13.36 7.46
N LEU A 254 -12.51 -13.05 8.25
CA LEU A 254 -11.92 -11.71 8.34
C LEU A 254 -10.55 -11.72 7.64
N SER A 255 -10.35 -10.78 6.72
CA SER A 255 -9.12 -10.61 5.96
C SER A 255 -8.49 -9.24 6.21
N ASP A 256 -7.19 -9.21 6.53
CA ASP A 256 -6.38 -7.99 6.59
C ASP A 256 -5.69 -7.76 5.25
N THR A 257 -5.89 -6.58 4.64
CA THR A 257 -5.31 -6.22 3.33
C THR A 257 -4.12 -5.29 3.44
N VAL A 258 -3.42 -5.10 2.32
CA VAL A 258 -2.42 -4.04 2.20
C VAL A 258 -3.07 -2.67 2.45
N GLY A 259 -2.34 -1.78 3.13
CA GLY A 259 -2.80 -0.41 3.34
C GLY A 259 -2.57 0.47 2.12
N PHE A 260 -3.48 1.42 1.90
CA PHE A 260 -3.36 2.42 0.84
C PHE A 260 -2.48 3.60 1.27
N ILE A 261 -1.88 4.27 0.29
CA ILE A 261 -1.16 5.54 0.47
C ILE A 261 -1.62 6.52 -0.61
N ARG A 262 -1.24 7.78 -0.46
CA ARG A 262 -1.47 8.84 -1.44
C ARG A 262 -0.68 8.55 -2.71
N ASP A 263 -1.31 8.88 -3.84
CA ASP A 263 -0.71 8.84 -5.19
C ASP A 263 -0.02 7.50 -5.50
N LEU A 264 -0.72 6.39 -5.20
CA LEU A 264 -0.29 5.07 -5.63
C LEU A 264 -0.10 5.07 -7.15
N PRO A 265 1.10 4.80 -7.68
CA PRO A 265 1.33 4.78 -9.11
C PRO A 265 0.47 3.69 -9.78
N HIS A 266 -0.14 3.97 -10.94
CA HIS A 266 -1.02 2.99 -11.62
C HIS A 266 -0.34 1.65 -11.91
N GLY A 267 0.94 1.65 -12.29
CA GLY A 267 1.71 0.41 -12.52
C GLY A 267 1.89 -0.43 -11.25
N LEU A 268 1.70 0.19 -10.08
CA LEU A 268 1.71 -0.44 -8.78
C LEU A 268 0.36 -1.11 -8.49
N VAL A 269 -0.75 -0.42 -8.78
CA VAL A 269 -2.12 -0.95 -8.63
C VAL A 269 -2.29 -2.28 -9.38
N ASP A 270 -1.82 -2.36 -10.63
CA ASP A 270 -1.86 -3.60 -11.43
C ASP A 270 -1.10 -4.78 -10.77
N ALA A 271 0.02 -4.48 -10.11
CA ALA A 271 0.82 -5.48 -9.42
C ALA A 271 0.13 -5.96 -8.14
N PHE A 272 -0.60 -5.06 -7.46
CA PHE A 272 -1.31 -5.33 -6.21
C PHE A 272 -2.78 -5.75 -6.41
N GLN A 273 -3.28 -5.76 -7.65
CA GLN A 273 -4.67 -6.14 -7.93
C GLN A 273 -5.03 -7.52 -7.35
N ALA A 274 -4.11 -8.48 -7.41
CA ALA A 274 -4.35 -9.82 -6.86
C ALA A 274 -4.24 -9.88 -5.32
N THR A 275 -3.52 -8.96 -4.67
CA THR A 275 -3.55 -8.81 -3.20
C THR A 275 -4.76 -8.02 -2.72
N LEU A 276 -5.29 -7.13 -3.57
CA LEU A 276 -6.51 -6.34 -3.33
C LEU A 276 -7.79 -7.09 -3.73
N GLN A 277 -7.67 -8.20 -4.44
CA GLN A 277 -8.81 -9.03 -4.86
C GLN A 277 -9.68 -9.48 -3.69
N GLU A 278 -9.09 -9.67 -2.50
CA GLU A 278 -9.84 -10.02 -1.29
C GLU A 278 -10.82 -8.92 -0.87
N ALA A 279 -10.50 -7.64 -1.14
CA ALA A 279 -11.43 -6.55 -0.94
C ALA A 279 -12.56 -6.56 -1.97
N VAL A 280 -12.25 -6.90 -3.24
CA VAL A 280 -13.24 -7.00 -4.33
C VAL A 280 -14.23 -8.16 -4.11
N ASP A 281 -13.75 -9.26 -3.53
CA ASP A 281 -14.56 -10.45 -3.28
C ASP A 281 -15.28 -10.42 -1.91
N ALA A 282 -15.18 -9.32 -1.15
CA ALA A 282 -15.77 -9.21 0.18
C ALA A 282 -17.27 -8.91 0.10
N ASP A 283 -18.02 -9.44 1.06
CA ASP A 283 -19.43 -9.08 1.26
C ASP A 283 -19.57 -7.76 2.03
N LEU A 284 -18.56 -7.43 2.85
CA LEU A 284 -18.47 -6.21 3.65
C LEU A 284 -17.03 -5.69 3.72
N LEU A 285 -16.86 -4.39 3.48
CA LEU A 285 -15.61 -3.66 3.72
C LEU A 285 -15.67 -2.95 5.08
N LEU A 286 -14.73 -3.27 5.98
CA LEU A 286 -14.47 -2.41 7.14
C LEU A 286 -13.42 -1.40 6.73
N HIS A 287 -13.87 -0.17 6.50
CA HIS A 287 -12.98 0.93 6.17
C HIS A 287 -12.44 1.55 7.46
N VAL A 288 -11.22 1.16 7.81
CA VAL A 288 -10.50 1.61 9.00
C VAL A 288 -9.84 2.96 8.73
N VAL A 289 -10.19 3.95 9.55
CA VAL A 289 -9.75 5.35 9.46
C VAL A 289 -9.04 5.74 10.75
N ASP A 290 -7.95 6.50 10.67
CA ASP A 290 -7.30 7.05 11.86
C ASP A 290 -8.04 8.30 12.35
N ALA A 291 -8.78 8.18 13.46
CA ALA A 291 -9.57 9.28 14.01
C ALA A 291 -8.73 10.42 14.58
N SER A 292 -7.46 10.16 14.90
CA SER A 292 -6.53 11.17 15.44
C SER A 292 -5.90 12.03 14.36
N ASN A 293 -5.99 11.61 13.09
CA ASN A 293 -5.38 12.31 11.97
C ASN A 293 -6.34 13.38 11.42
N PRO A 294 -6.02 14.69 11.49
CA PRO A 294 -6.91 15.73 10.97
C PRO A 294 -7.17 15.63 9.46
N ASN A 295 -6.28 14.98 8.71
CA ASN A 295 -6.38 14.78 7.26
C ASN A 295 -7.14 13.49 6.89
N PHE A 296 -7.87 12.88 7.84
CA PHE A 296 -8.64 11.67 7.56
C PHE A 296 -9.66 11.80 6.41
N PRO A 297 -10.32 12.95 6.14
CA PRO A 297 -11.27 13.04 5.03
C PRO A 297 -10.58 12.78 3.68
N GLU A 298 -9.37 13.33 3.51
CA GLU A 298 -8.58 13.13 2.30
C GLU A 298 -8.14 11.67 2.16
N GLN A 299 -7.77 11.01 3.26
CA GLN A 299 -7.43 9.60 3.24
C GLN A 299 -8.61 8.74 2.84
N ILE A 300 -9.81 9.06 3.32
CA ILE A 300 -11.05 8.40 2.90
C ILE A 300 -11.24 8.55 1.38
N ASP A 301 -11.12 9.77 0.85
CA ASP A 301 -11.25 10.03 -0.59
C ASP A 301 -10.24 9.24 -1.43
N GLN A 302 -8.98 9.17 -0.97
CA GLN A 302 -7.95 8.38 -1.64
C GLN A 302 -8.29 6.89 -1.64
N VAL A 303 -8.78 6.36 -0.51
CA VAL A 303 -9.22 4.97 -0.44
C VAL A 303 -10.41 4.73 -1.37
N GLN A 304 -11.41 5.61 -1.42
CA GLN A 304 -12.54 5.47 -2.33
C GLN A 304 -12.12 5.46 -3.81
N ARG A 305 -11.17 6.33 -4.19
CA ARG A 305 -10.62 6.33 -5.56
C ARG A 305 -10.00 4.98 -5.91
N VAL A 306 -9.19 4.41 -5.02
CA VAL A 306 -8.58 3.10 -5.28
C VAL A 306 -9.63 1.98 -5.28
N LEU A 307 -10.62 2.02 -4.38
CA LEU A 307 -11.74 1.07 -4.37
C LEU A 307 -12.51 1.12 -5.70
N HIS A 308 -12.73 2.31 -6.26
CA HIS A 308 -13.34 2.48 -7.57
C HIS A 308 -12.47 1.89 -8.70
N GLU A 309 -11.16 2.15 -8.70
CA GLU A 309 -10.22 1.61 -9.70
C GLU A 309 -10.17 0.08 -9.72
N ILE A 310 -10.29 -0.57 -8.55
CA ILE A 310 -10.28 -2.03 -8.45
C ILE A 310 -11.66 -2.67 -8.60
N GLY A 311 -12.73 -1.88 -8.75
CA GLY A 311 -14.11 -2.36 -8.91
C GLY A 311 -14.77 -2.82 -7.61
N ALA A 312 -14.38 -2.27 -6.46
CA ALA A 312 -14.92 -2.57 -5.13
C ALA A 312 -15.83 -1.46 -4.56
N ALA A 313 -16.19 -0.45 -5.37
CA ALA A 313 -16.95 0.72 -4.91
C ALA A 313 -18.40 0.40 -4.47
N ASP A 314 -19.03 -0.62 -5.07
CA ASP A 314 -20.42 -0.98 -4.79
C ASP A 314 -20.59 -1.89 -3.57
N ILE A 315 -19.48 -2.35 -2.97
CA ILE A 315 -19.51 -3.24 -1.81
C ILE A 315 -19.94 -2.44 -0.58
N ALA A 316 -20.79 -3.04 0.26
CA ALA A 316 -21.22 -2.42 1.51
C ALA A 316 -20.01 -2.04 2.38
N GLN A 317 -20.02 -0.84 2.94
CA GLN A 317 -18.93 -0.33 3.77
C GLN A 317 -19.41 -0.05 5.20
N LEU A 318 -18.53 -0.29 6.16
CA LEU A 318 -18.66 0.14 7.55
C LEU A 318 -17.43 0.97 7.90
N LEU A 319 -17.61 2.25 8.25
CA LEU A 319 -16.51 3.11 8.67
C LEU A 319 -16.13 2.83 10.12
N VAL A 320 -14.85 2.55 10.35
CA VAL A 320 -14.30 2.27 11.68
C VAL A 320 -13.21 3.29 11.98
N PHE A 321 -13.58 4.31 12.73
CA PHE A 321 -12.70 5.37 13.21
C PHE A 321 -11.88 4.84 14.40
N ASN A 322 -10.69 4.35 14.09
CA ASN A 322 -9.76 3.75 15.04
C ASN A 322 -8.86 4.79 15.71
N LYS A 323 -8.10 4.36 16.72
CA LYS A 323 -7.19 5.19 17.54
C LYS A 323 -7.91 6.25 18.37
N LEU A 324 -9.11 5.95 18.85
CA LEU A 324 -9.85 6.83 19.77
C LEU A 324 -9.03 7.22 21.02
N ASP A 325 -8.09 6.38 21.44
CA ASP A 325 -7.15 6.64 22.54
C ASP A 325 -6.20 7.82 22.27
N ALA A 326 -5.92 8.12 21.00
CA ALA A 326 -5.07 9.23 20.58
C ALA A 326 -5.85 10.53 20.30
N VAL A 327 -7.20 10.47 20.30
CA VAL A 327 -8.05 11.66 20.11
C VAL A 327 -8.13 12.44 21.42
N SER A 328 -7.91 13.76 21.33
CA SER A 328 -7.99 14.65 22.49
C SER A 328 -9.39 14.58 23.14
N PRO A 329 -9.51 14.62 24.49
CA PRO A 329 -10.81 14.48 25.15
C PRO A 329 -11.89 15.46 24.67
N GLU A 330 -11.48 16.66 24.26
CA GLU A 330 -12.35 17.73 23.74
C GLU A 330 -12.90 17.43 22.33
N GLN A 331 -12.18 16.62 21.56
CA GLN A 331 -12.55 16.22 20.19
C GLN A 331 -13.18 14.84 20.14
N ARG A 332 -13.33 14.16 21.29
CA ARG A 332 -13.98 12.84 21.32
C ARG A 332 -15.46 12.99 20.97
N PRO A 333 -16.02 12.04 20.20
CA PRO A 333 -17.42 12.09 19.83
C PRO A 333 -18.30 11.86 21.07
N ALA A 334 -19.46 12.50 21.12
CA ALA A 334 -20.43 12.32 22.20
C ALA A 334 -21.04 10.90 22.19
N THR A 335 -21.09 10.27 21.02
CA THR A 335 -21.58 8.91 20.80
C THR A 335 -20.54 8.11 20.02
N LEU A 336 -20.36 6.83 20.36
CA LEU A 336 -19.37 5.97 19.70
C LEU A 336 -19.87 5.35 18.39
N GLN A 337 -21.13 5.63 18.03
CA GLN A 337 -21.75 5.18 16.79
C GLN A 337 -22.66 6.29 16.26
N ASP A 338 -22.52 6.59 14.97
CA ASP A 338 -23.34 7.54 14.23
C ASP A 338 -23.31 7.22 12.73
N MET A 339 -23.75 8.18 11.91
CA MET A 339 -23.73 8.09 10.45
C MET A 339 -22.71 9.09 9.88
N TYR A 340 -22.03 8.68 8.82
CA TYR A 340 -21.11 9.51 8.05
C TYR A 340 -21.57 9.57 6.60
N GLU A 341 -21.49 10.75 5.99
CA GLU A 341 -21.80 10.91 4.56
C GLU A 341 -20.57 10.55 3.73
N LEU A 342 -20.67 9.47 2.96
CA LEU A 342 -19.63 8.99 2.06
C LEU A 342 -20.19 8.96 0.64
N ASP A 343 -19.63 9.75 -0.27
CA ASP A 343 -20.10 9.90 -1.65
C ASP A 343 -21.62 10.19 -1.77
N GLY A 344 -22.13 11.04 -0.87
CA GLY A 344 -23.55 11.41 -0.81
C GLY A 344 -24.47 10.31 -0.28
N ARG A 345 -23.91 9.22 0.28
CA ARG A 345 -24.66 8.13 0.90
C ARG A 345 -24.37 8.07 2.40
N PRO A 346 -25.39 7.87 3.25
CA PRO A 346 -25.19 7.70 4.67
C PRO A 346 -24.63 6.30 4.94
N VAL A 347 -23.49 6.23 5.62
CA VAL A 347 -22.80 4.99 6.00
C VAL A 347 -22.62 4.96 7.51
N ASP A 348 -22.81 3.79 8.12
CA ASP A 348 -22.55 3.61 9.55
C ASP A 348 -21.09 3.92 9.88
N ARG A 349 -20.87 4.68 10.95
CA ARG A 349 -19.55 4.98 11.50
C ARG A 349 -19.49 4.56 12.97
N LEU A 350 -18.44 3.81 13.32
CA LEU A 350 -18.13 3.44 14.70
C LEU A 350 -16.75 3.95 15.10
N PHE A 351 -16.64 4.40 16.34
CA PHE A 351 -15.39 4.83 16.95
C PHE A 351 -14.83 3.74 17.85
N VAL A 352 -13.57 3.38 17.64
CA VAL A 352 -12.89 2.31 18.38
C VAL A 352 -11.46 2.69 18.75
N SER A 353 -10.92 2.03 19.77
CA SER A 353 -9.49 1.90 19.93
C SER A 353 -9.12 0.42 19.91
N ALA A 354 -8.50 -0.01 18.81
CA ALA A 354 -7.96 -1.36 18.72
C ALA A 354 -6.88 -1.66 19.77
N ARG A 355 -6.25 -0.62 20.34
CA ARG A 355 -5.20 -0.74 21.35
C ARG A 355 -5.76 -0.95 22.75
N THR A 356 -6.77 -0.16 23.15
CA THR A 356 -7.36 -0.26 24.49
C THR A 356 -8.52 -1.25 24.57
N GLY A 357 -9.14 -1.55 23.43
CA GLY A 357 -10.34 -2.37 23.33
C GLY A 357 -11.65 -1.58 23.38
N GLU A 358 -11.58 -0.26 23.59
CA GLU A 358 -12.76 0.62 23.61
C GLU A 358 -13.53 0.54 22.28
N GLY A 359 -14.86 0.38 22.33
CA GLY A 359 -15.73 0.30 21.16
C GLY A 359 -15.72 -1.04 20.40
N LEU A 360 -14.85 -2.00 20.74
CA LEU A 360 -14.76 -3.27 20.00
C LEU A 360 -15.99 -4.17 20.20
N ASP A 361 -16.64 -4.12 21.36
CA ASP A 361 -17.86 -4.90 21.60
C ASP A 361 -19.02 -4.41 20.74
N ALA A 362 -19.19 -3.09 20.63
CA ALA A 362 -20.17 -2.47 19.73
C ALA A 362 -19.87 -2.80 18.26
N LEU A 363 -18.59 -2.83 17.87
CA LEU A 363 -18.19 -3.28 16.54
C LEU A 363 -18.59 -4.74 16.28
N ARG A 364 -18.34 -5.65 17.23
CA ARG A 364 -18.75 -7.06 17.09
C ARG A 364 -20.26 -7.21 16.97
N GLN A 365 -21.02 -6.47 17.76
CA GLN A 365 -22.49 -6.41 17.69
C GLN A 365 -22.99 -5.96 16.33
N LYS A 366 -22.45 -4.85 15.82
CA LYS A 366 -22.82 -4.33 14.50
C LYS A 366 -22.49 -5.34 13.39
N LEU A 367 -21.32 -5.96 13.43
CA LEU A 367 -20.95 -7.01 12.47
C LEU A 367 -21.90 -8.21 12.53
N ALA A 368 -22.29 -8.66 13.73
CA ALA A 368 -23.25 -9.74 13.89
C ALA A 368 -24.61 -9.38 13.27
N GLN A 369 -25.11 -8.16 13.49
CA GLN A 369 -26.35 -7.67 12.89
C GLN A 369 -26.27 -7.63 11.37
N THR A 370 -25.19 -7.07 10.79
CA THR A 370 -25.01 -7.01 9.33
C THR A 370 -25.01 -8.39 8.70
N VAL A 371 -24.33 -9.37 9.33
CA VAL A 371 -24.29 -10.76 8.86
C VAL A 371 -25.66 -11.42 8.88
N LEU A 372 -26.47 -11.15 9.93
CA LEU A 372 -27.83 -11.69 10.04
C LEU A 372 -28.76 -11.11 8.96
N VAL A 373 -28.66 -9.80 8.69
CA VAL A 373 -29.46 -9.13 7.65
C VAL A 373 -29.12 -9.65 6.26
N ALA A 374 -27.82 -9.71 5.92
CA ALA A 374 -27.39 -10.22 4.61
C ALA A 374 -27.83 -11.67 4.34
N GLN A 375 -28.02 -12.47 5.40
CA GLN A 375 -28.53 -13.83 5.27
C GLN A 375 -30.04 -13.90 5.04
N ALA A 376 -30.82 -12.98 5.64
CA ALA A 376 -32.26 -12.91 5.41
C ALA A 376 -32.57 -12.64 3.92
N ASP A 377 -31.75 -11.80 3.28
CA ASP A 377 -31.84 -11.50 1.85
C ASP A 377 -31.36 -12.66 0.95
N MET A 378 -30.53 -13.57 1.47
CA MET A 378 -29.99 -14.74 0.77
C MET A 378 -30.89 -15.99 0.87
N THR A 379 -31.90 -16.00 1.74
CA THR A 379 -32.93 -17.06 1.76
C THR A 379 -33.97 -16.82 0.67
N PRO A 380 -34.06 -17.67 -0.39
CA PRO A 380 -35.14 -17.54 -1.35
C PRO A 380 -36.44 -17.96 -0.67
N GLY A 381 -37.37 -17.01 -0.53
CA GLY A 381 -38.79 -17.33 -0.42
C GLY A 381 -39.26 -17.95 -1.73
N ASP A 382 -39.45 -19.27 -1.72
CA ASP A 382 -40.41 -20.09 -2.47
C ASP A 382 -39.81 -21.47 -2.79
N LEU A 383 -39.77 -22.32 -1.77
CA LEU A 383 -40.07 -23.73 -2.00
C LEU A 383 -41.58 -23.81 -2.21
N THR A 384 -42.04 -23.51 -3.43
CA THR A 384 -43.39 -23.89 -3.88
C THR A 384 -43.58 -25.37 -3.57
N GLU A 385 -44.52 -25.65 -2.67
CA GLU A 385 -45.03 -26.97 -2.35
C GLU A 385 -45.32 -27.73 -3.66
N LEU A 386 -44.55 -28.78 -3.93
CA LEU A 386 -44.96 -29.80 -4.90
C LEU A 386 -46.22 -30.46 -4.32
N PRO A 387 -47.37 -30.45 -5.05
CA PRO A 387 -48.57 -31.07 -4.54
C PRO A 387 -48.33 -32.57 -4.39
N ILE A 388 -48.52 -33.05 -3.16
CA ILE A 388 -48.61 -34.46 -2.81
C ILE A 388 -49.78 -35.03 -3.61
N GLN A 389 -49.48 -35.81 -4.65
CA GLN A 389 -50.43 -36.78 -5.18
C GLN A 389 -50.13 -38.13 -4.55
N ALA A 390 -51.09 -38.62 -3.76
CA ALA A 390 -51.23 -40.01 -3.36
C ALA A 390 -52.73 -40.32 -3.24
N PRO A 391 -53.14 -41.59 -3.34
CA PRO A 391 -52.45 -42.77 -3.87
C PRO A 391 -52.95 -43.23 -5.24
#